data_AF-A0A1G8DAE9-F1
#
_entry.id   AF-A0A1G8DAE9-F1
#
_cell.length_a   1.000
_cell.length_b   1.000
_cell.length_c   1.000
_cell.angle_alpha   90.00
_cell.angle_beta   90.00
_cell.angle_gamma   90.00
#
_symmetry.space_group_name_H-M   'P 1'
#
loop_
_entity.id
_entity.type
_entity.pdbx_description
1 polymer ?
#
loop_
_entity_poly.entity_id
_entity_poly.type
_entity_poly.pdbx_seq_one_letter_code
_entity_poly.pdbx_strand_id
1 'polypeptide(L)'
;MAKQFNIYRGLQKPLIYRGFQGKFIGWGIASLVISLVAGGVVGSLTSMALGGLICVGGFVGGLVFTAQQQKKGLHFKTRHTGIFRFGTDFRKLRYGTKT
;
A
#
# COMPACT_ATOMS: atom_id res chain seq x y z
N MET A 1 30.00 -15.44 22.76
CA MET A 1 28.53 -15.53 22.56
C MET A 1 28.25 -15.56 21.07
N ALA A 2 27.57 -16.59 20.56
CA ALA A 2 27.28 -16.72 19.14
C ALA A 2 26.30 -15.60 18.69
N LYS A 3 26.60 -14.95 17.57
CA LYS A 3 25.81 -13.85 17.01
C LYS A 3 24.48 -14.41 16.50
N GLN A 4 23.40 -14.17 17.23
CA GLN A 4 22.07 -14.64 16.86
C GLN A 4 21.52 -13.75 15.74
N PHE A 5 21.52 -14.24 14.50
CA PHE A 5 20.92 -13.53 13.38
C PHE A 5 19.41 -13.71 13.44
N ASN A 6 18.65 -12.61 13.33
CA ASN A 6 17.20 -12.67 13.22
C ASN A 6 16.83 -13.41 11.92
N ILE A 7 16.39 -14.65 12.05
CA ILE A 7 15.89 -15.45 10.94
C ILE A 7 14.64 -14.76 10.40
N TYR A 8 14.64 -14.47 9.10
CA TYR A 8 13.48 -13.90 8.43
C TYR A 8 12.31 -14.88 8.49
N ARG A 9 11.24 -14.53 9.23
CA ARG A 9 10.08 -15.41 9.48
C ARG A 9 9.04 -15.41 8.36
N GLY A 10 9.37 -14.85 7.19
CA GLY A 10 8.40 -14.58 6.12
C GLY A 10 7.56 -13.34 6.41
N LEU A 11 6.95 -12.78 5.36
CA LEU A 11 6.01 -11.67 5.51
C LEU A 11 4.65 -12.21 5.96
N GLN A 12 4.11 -11.69 7.06
CA GLN A 12 2.78 -12.08 7.55
C GLN A 12 1.71 -11.80 6.49
N LYS A 13 0.77 -12.73 6.31
CA LYS A 13 -0.34 -12.55 5.37
C LYS A 13 -1.18 -11.34 5.81
N PRO A 14 -1.38 -10.33 4.94
CA PRO A 14 -2.19 -9.17 5.30
C PRO A 14 -3.67 -9.54 5.41
N LEU A 15 -4.42 -8.74 6.18
CA LEU A 15 -5.87 -8.86 6.26
C LEU A 15 -6.48 -8.63 4.87
N ILE A 16 -7.38 -9.53 4.46
CA ILE A 16 -8.08 -9.46 3.17
C ILE A 16 -9.58 -9.38 3.44
N TYR A 17 -10.25 -8.36 2.91
CA TYR A 17 -11.69 -8.20 3.01
C TYR A 17 -12.28 -7.88 1.64
N ARG A 18 -13.16 -8.74 1.14
CA ARG A 18 -13.87 -8.58 -0.16
C ARG A 18 -12.94 -8.16 -1.32
N GLY A 19 -11.74 -8.74 -1.38
CA GLY A 19 -10.74 -8.47 -2.41
C GLY A 19 -9.77 -7.32 -2.10
N PHE A 20 -10.03 -6.49 -1.09
CA PHE A 20 -9.12 -5.43 -0.64
C PHE A 20 -8.15 -5.94 0.42
N GLN A 21 -6.89 -5.47 0.36
CA GLN A 21 -5.82 -5.93 1.25
C GLN A 21 -5.28 -4.81 2.15
N GLY A 22 -5.23 -5.06 3.45
CA GLY A 22 -4.60 -4.20 4.45
C GLY A 22 -5.01 -2.73 4.35
N LYS A 23 -4.04 -1.85 4.09
CA LYS A 23 -4.22 -0.39 4.01
C LYS A 23 -5.30 0.05 3.00
N PHE A 24 -5.51 -0.71 1.93
CA PHE A 24 -6.49 -0.34 0.89
C PHE A 24 -7.94 -0.44 1.38
N ILE A 25 -8.22 -1.27 2.40
CA ILE A 25 -9.54 -1.30 3.05
C ILE A 25 -9.84 0.07 3.68
N GLY A 26 -8.84 0.64 4.36
CA GLY A 26 -8.93 1.99 4.95
C GLY A 26 -9.15 3.07 3.89
N TRP A 27 -8.45 3.00 2.76
CA TRP A 27 -8.67 3.94 1.65
C TRP A 27 -10.06 3.80 1.01
N GLY A 28 -10.60 2.58 0.92
CA GLY A 28 -11.97 2.34 0.47
C GLY A 28 -13.00 3.01 1.38
N ILE A 29 -12.88 2.80 2.70
CA ILE A 29 -13.76 3.47 3.69
C ILE A 29 -13.58 4.98 3.64
N ALA A 30 -12.34 5.47 3.51
CA ALA A 30 -12.08 6.90 3.39
C ALA A 30 -12.77 7.50 2.15
N SER A 31 -12.75 6.81 1.00
CA SER A 31 -13.46 7.27 -0.19
C SER A 31 -14.98 7.34 0.00
N LEU A 32 -15.56 6.42 0.78
CA LEU A 32 -16.99 6.46 1.12
C LEU A 32 -17.32 7.70 1.97
N VAL A 33 -16.55 7.94 3.02
CA VAL A 33 -16.78 9.08 3.93
C VAL A 33 -16.59 10.40 3.19
N ILE A 34 -15.51 10.53 2.42
CA ILE A 34 -15.20 11.77 1.67
C ILE A 34 -16.28 12.05 0.62
N SER A 35 -16.71 11.03 -0.14
CA SER A 35 -17.75 11.21 -1.17
C SER A 35 -19.10 11.59 -0.59
N LEU A 36 -19.47 11.03 0.56
CA LEU A 36 -20.70 11.38 1.26
C LEU A 36 -20.68 12.84 1.75
N VAL A 37 -19.59 13.25 2.40
CA VAL A 37 -19.46 14.64 2.90
C VAL A 37 -19.41 15.62 1.72
N ALA A 38 -18.60 15.34 0.69
CA ALA A 38 -18.50 16.21 -0.48
C ALA A 38 -19.83 16.31 -1.24
N GLY A 39 -20.51 15.18 -1.45
CA GLY A 39 -21.82 15.13 -2.10
C GLY A 39 -22.90 15.87 -1.31
N GLY A 40 -22.90 15.72 0.02
CA GLY A 40 -23.82 16.44 0.90
C GLY A 40 -23.59 17.95 0.89
N VAL A 41 -22.33 18.39 0.97
CA VAL A 41 -21.97 19.83 0.90
C VAL A 41 -22.37 20.42 -0.45
N VAL A 42 -22.05 19.76 -1.56
CA VAL A 42 -22.42 20.27 -2.89
C VAL A 42 -23.94 20.22 -3.10
N GLY A 43 -24.60 19.18 -2.59
CA GLY A 43 -26.06 19.06 -2.61
C GLY A 43 -26.75 20.22 -1.92
N SER A 44 -26.26 20.63 -0.75
CA SER A 44 -26.78 21.76 0.02
C SER A 44 -26.52 23.12 -0.63
N LEU A 45 -25.43 23.27 -1.37
CA LEU A 45 -25.05 24.54 -2.01
C LEU A 45 -25.66 24.76 -3.40
N THR A 46 -25.91 23.69 -4.14
CA THR A 46 -26.30 23.78 -5.56
C THR A 46 -27.64 23.10 -5.82
N SER A 47 -27.65 21.77 -5.87
CA SER A 47 -28.86 20.97 -6.00
C SER A 47 -28.58 19.53 -5.55
N MET A 48 -29.62 18.89 -5.02
CA MET A 48 -29.53 17.51 -4.54
C MET A 48 -29.16 16.51 -5.65
N ALA A 49 -29.55 16.78 -6.89
CA ALA A 49 -29.21 15.95 -8.05
C ALA A 49 -27.70 15.97 -8.36
N LEU A 50 -27.08 17.17 -8.37
CA LEU A 50 -25.64 17.32 -8.54
C LEU A 50 -24.86 16.72 -7.36
N GLY A 51 -25.33 16.96 -6.12
CA GLY A 51 -24.74 16.36 -4.93
C GLY A 51 -24.76 14.82 -4.94
N GLY A 52 -25.88 14.23 -5.35
CA GLY A 52 -26.02 12.79 -5.52
C GLY A 52 -25.07 12.21 -6.57
N LEU A 53 -24.93 12.89 -7.72
CA LEU A 53 -24.02 12.45 -8.79
C LEU A 53 -22.56 12.48 -8.34
N ILE A 54 -22.16 13.52 -7.60
CA ILE A 54 -20.81 13.62 -7.02
C ILE A 54 -20.58 12.56 -5.94
N CYS A 55 -21.59 12.27 -5.11
CA CYS A 55 -21.50 11.25 -4.09
C CYS A 55 -21.27 9.86 -4.72
N VAL A 56 -22.09 9.48 -5.70
CA VAL A 56 -21.98 8.18 -6.39
C VAL A 56 -20.68 8.12 -7.20
N GLY A 57 -20.37 9.16 -7.97
CA GLY A 57 -19.16 9.24 -8.78
C GLY A 57 -17.89 9.20 -7.94
N GLY A 58 -17.87 9.91 -6.81
CA GLY A 58 -16.74 9.92 -5.87
C GLY A 58 -16.53 8.58 -5.18
N PHE A 59 -17.61 7.90 -4.78
CA PHE A 59 -17.51 6.58 -4.17
C PHE A 59 -17.00 5.53 -5.16
N VAL A 60 -17.64 5.43 -6.34
CA VAL A 60 -17.25 4.47 -7.38
C VAL A 60 -15.84 4.78 -7.89
N GLY A 61 -15.54 6.04 -8.17
CA GLY A 61 -14.22 6.48 -8.61
C GLY A 61 -13.13 6.19 -7.56
N GLY A 62 -13.42 6.44 -6.28
CA GLY A 62 -12.51 6.12 -5.18
C GLY A 62 -12.23 4.63 -5.04
N LEU A 63 -13.24 3.78 -5.19
CA LEU A 63 -13.05 2.32 -5.18
C LEU A 63 -12.24 1.83 -6.38
N VAL A 64 -12.51 2.35 -7.59
CA VAL A 64 -11.75 1.99 -8.79
C VAL A 64 -10.28 2.42 -8.64
N PHE A 65 -10.04 3.64 -8.17
CA PHE A 65 -8.69 4.16 -7.94
C PHE A 65 -7.93 3.32 -6.91
N THR A 66 -8.56 2.99 -5.78
CA THR A 66 -7.92 2.15 -4.75
C THR A 66 -7.64 0.74 -5.24
N ALA A 67 -8.54 0.14 -6.02
CA ALA A 67 -8.32 -1.15 -6.65
C ALA A 67 -7.14 -1.12 -7.65
N GLN A 68 -7.01 -0.05 -8.45
CA GLN A 68 -5.87 0.13 -9.34
C GLN A 68 -4.56 0.29 -8.58
N GLN A 69 -4.55 1.04 -7.48
CA GLN A 69 -3.36 1.20 -6.64
C GLN A 69 -2.98 -0.11 -5.95
N GLN A 70 -3.95 -0.93 -5.56
CA GLN A 70 -3.69 -2.24 -4.98
C GLN A 70 -2.94 -3.17 -5.93
N LYS A 71 -3.17 -3.08 -7.24
CA LYS A 71 -2.42 -3.85 -8.26
C LYS A 71 -0.92 -3.55 -8.25
N LYS A 72 -0.50 -2.38 -7.77
CA LYS A 72 0.93 -1.99 -7.67
C LYS A 72 1.64 -2.61 -6.45
N GLY A 73 0.88 -3.25 -5.56
CA GLY A 73 1.39 -3.92 -4.37
C GLY A 73 1.05 -3.20 -3.06
N LEU A 74 1.10 -3.94 -1.96
CA LEU A 74 0.71 -3.45 -0.63
C LEU A 74 1.74 -2.50 0.00
N HIS A 75 3.02 -2.72 -0.28
CA HIS A 75 4.13 -1.95 0.27
C HIS A 75 4.89 -1.26 -0.85
N PHE A 76 5.24 0.00 -0.62
CA PHE A 76 6.20 0.69 -1.48
C PHE A 76 7.54 -0.02 -1.40
N LYS A 77 8.02 -0.49 -2.54
CA LYS A 77 9.36 -1.07 -2.68
C LYS A 77 10.24 -0.04 -3.36
N THR A 78 11.30 0.37 -2.69
CA THR A 78 12.34 1.18 -3.33
C THR A 78 12.96 0.33 -4.44
N ARG A 79 12.81 0.78 -5.68
CA ARG A 79 13.46 0.18 -6.84
C ARG A 79 14.67 1.03 -7.14
N HIS A 80 15.86 0.53 -6.82
CA HIS A 80 17.09 1.17 -7.26
C HIS A 80 17.39 0.70 -8.68
N THR A 81 17.46 1.63 -9.62
CA THR A 81 17.98 1.41 -10.96
C THR A 81 19.49 1.63 -10.92
N GLY A 82 20.27 0.55 -10.95
CA GLY A 82 21.73 0.61 -10.93
C GLY A 82 22.39 -0.77 -10.95
N ILE A 83 23.70 -0.79 -11.20
CA ILE A 83 24.51 -2.00 -11.16
C ILE A 83 24.98 -2.20 -9.72
N PHE A 84 24.50 -3.25 -9.06
CA PHE A 84 24.95 -3.63 -7.72
C PHE A 84 26.30 -4.38 -7.82
N ARG A 85 27.40 -3.76 -7.38
CA ARG A 85 28.66 -4.47 -7.13
C ARG A 85 28.70 -4.92 -5.68
N PHE A 86 28.61 -6.22 -5.47
CA PHE A 86 28.95 -6.82 -4.19
C PHE A 86 30.47 -6.94 -4.10
N GLY A 87 31.08 -6.28 -3.13
CA GLY A 87 32.50 -6.44 -2.85
C GLY A 87 32.77 -7.81 -2.25
N THR A 88 33.10 -8.80 -3.07
CA THR A 88 33.59 -10.09 -2.59
C THR A 88 35.08 -9.96 -2.30
N ASP A 89 35.43 -9.73 -1.03
CA ASP A 89 36.81 -9.85 -0.57
C ASP A 89 37.13 -11.34 -0.35
N PHE A 90 37.58 -12.01 -1.42
CA PHE A 90 37.98 -13.42 -1.38
C PHE A 90 39.14 -13.70 -0.41
N ARG A 91 39.88 -12.66 0.02
CA ARG A 91 40.99 -12.80 0.97
C ARG A 91 40.50 -13.05 2.39
N LYS A 92 39.34 -12.49 2.78
CA LYS A 92 38.69 -12.72 4.08
C LYS A 92 38.00 -14.08 4.20
N LEU A 93 37.51 -14.64 3.09
CA LEU A 93 36.88 -15.96 3.07
C LEU A 93 37.89 -17.11 3.25
N ARG A 94 39.15 -16.91 2.83
CA ARG A 94 40.21 -17.92 2.91
C ARG A 94 40.75 -18.12 4.33
N TYR A 95 40.71 -17.07 5.16
CA TYR A 95 41.04 -17.14 6.58
C TYR A 95 39.76 -17.17 7.39
N GLY A 96 39.06 -18.32 7.33
CA GLY A 96 37.80 -18.59 8.04
C GLY A 96 37.81 -17.93 9.41
N THR A 97 37.07 -16.83 9.51
CA THR A 97 37.08 -15.97 10.69
C THR A 97 36.42 -16.76 11.81
N LYS A 98 37.25 -17.34 12.69
CA LYS A 98 36.80 -17.92 13.95
C LYS A 98 36.45 -16.77 14.89
N THR A 99 35.18 -16.37 14.88
CA THR A 99 34.57 -15.59 15.95
C THR A 99 33.31 -16.29 16.40
#